data_AF-A0A7W8Z3Y8-F1
#
_entry.id   AF-A0A7W8Z3Y8-F1
#
_cell.length_a   1.000
_cell.length_b   1.000
_cell.length_c   1.000
_cell.angle_alpha   90.00
_cell.angle_beta   90.00
_cell.angle_gamma   90.00
#
_symmetry.space_group_name_H-M   'P 1'
#
loop_
_entity.id
_entity.type
_entity.pdbx_description
1 polymer ?
#
loop_
_entity_poly.entity_id
_entity_poly.type
_entity_poly.pdbx_seq_one_letter_code
_entity_poly.pdbx_strand_id
1 'polypeptide(L)'
;MSRTRSRTFAVDQACAVAVEPARAAAEAIARPGEVGEHLGFESEGERVVTHYFACLDRAYRGWRWAVTVARASRARNVTVSETALLPGADALLPPAWVPWSERLLPGDLGVGDLLPTSEDDDRLAPGYTVTDDDSDQQMIFEYGLGRARVLSAVGRDRAVHRWHAGDSGPHTPLAHAAPAQCSTCGFYWPLAGSLRLGFGVCANEFAPDDGKVVSADHGCGAHSEAVATAPGGAEHAVPILDDLGYDLMEEGVPEAGSVVASNGEDGSEPLGHS
;
A
#
# COMPACT_ATOMS: atom_id res chain seq x y z
N MET A 1 -0.90 24.25 -16.31
CA MET A 1 0.37 23.76 -16.90
C MET A 1 0.58 24.45 -18.23
N SER A 2 1.47 25.44 -18.27
CA SER A 2 1.85 26.09 -19.53
C SER A 2 2.52 25.05 -20.42
N ARG A 3 1.90 24.69 -21.55
CA ARG A 3 2.59 23.88 -22.57
C ARG A 3 3.71 24.75 -23.13
N THR A 4 4.93 24.51 -22.67
CA THR A 4 6.12 25.11 -23.25
C THR A 4 6.11 24.77 -24.73
N ARG A 5 5.91 25.77 -25.57
CA ARG A 5 5.87 25.61 -27.02
C ARG A 5 7.29 25.19 -27.46
N SER A 6 7.46 23.91 -27.76
CA SER A 6 8.73 23.39 -28.28
C SER A 6 9.10 24.18 -29.53
N ARG A 7 10.26 24.85 -29.49
CA ARG A 7 10.82 25.51 -30.67
C ARG A 7 11.35 24.41 -31.58
N THR A 8 10.79 24.28 -32.77
CA THR A 8 11.37 23.41 -33.80
C THR A 8 12.72 23.97 -34.21
N PHE A 9 13.81 23.31 -33.81
CA PHE A 9 15.15 23.65 -34.24
C PHE A 9 15.43 23.02 -35.61
N ALA A 10 16.22 23.73 -36.43
CA ALA A 10 16.70 23.16 -37.68
C ALA A 10 17.65 22.01 -37.35
N VAL A 11 17.37 20.83 -37.93
CA VAL A 11 18.15 19.61 -37.67
C VAL A 11 19.56 19.77 -38.22
N ASP A 12 20.56 19.62 -37.35
CA ASP A 12 21.96 19.51 -37.78
C ASP A 12 22.20 18.16 -38.44
N GLN A 13 22.52 18.18 -39.74
CA GLN A 13 22.64 16.96 -40.53
C GLN A 13 23.77 16.04 -40.04
N ALA A 14 24.88 16.60 -39.54
CA ALA A 14 25.97 15.79 -39.01
C ALA A 14 25.54 15.04 -37.74
N CYS A 15 24.82 15.71 -36.83
CA CYS A 15 24.23 15.05 -35.67
C CYS A 15 23.16 14.02 -36.08
N ALA A 16 22.27 14.34 -37.03
CA ALA A 16 21.19 13.45 -37.45
C ALA A 16 21.66 12.12 -38.06
N VAL A 17 22.83 12.10 -38.71
CA VAL A 17 23.43 10.86 -39.26
C VAL A 17 24.36 10.14 -38.27
N ALA A 18 24.58 10.68 -37.07
CA ALA A 18 25.47 10.11 -36.06
C ALA A 18 24.82 8.96 -35.26
N VAL A 19 24.08 8.09 -35.94
CA VAL A 19 23.37 6.94 -35.34
C VAL A 19 24.33 5.94 -34.73
N GLU A 20 25.43 5.60 -35.42
CA GLU A 20 26.40 4.60 -34.93
C GLU A 20 27.15 5.05 -33.66
N PRO A 21 27.72 6.27 -33.57
CA PRO A 21 28.26 6.78 -32.31
C PRO A 21 27.23 6.79 -31.17
N ALA A 22 25.97 7.09 -31.48
CA ALA A 22 24.90 7.10 -30.49
C ALA A 22 24.57 5.67 -30.01
N ARG A 23 24.45 4.70 -30.94
CA ARG A 23 24.24 3.28 -30.63
C ARG A 23 25.38 2.75 -29.76
N ALA A 24 26.62 3.00 -30.14
CA ALA A 24 27.79 2.56 -29.40
C ALA A 24 27.82 3.11 -27.96
N ALA A 25 27.35 4.34 -27.75
CA ALA A 25 27.23 4.92 -26.42
C ALA A 25 26.15 4.26 -25.56
N ALA A 26 24.99 3.91 -26.14
CA ALA A 26 23.97 3.12 -25.45
C ALA A 26 24.50 1.72 -25.09
N GLU A 27 25.16 1.04 -26.04
CA GLU A 27 25.70 -0.31 -25.85
C GLU A 27 26.85 -0.37 -24.84
N ALA A 28 27.58 0.74 -24.64
CA ALA A 28 28.62 0.84 -23.63
C ALA A 28 28.09 0.85 -22.19
N ILE A 29 26.80 1.18 -21.99
CA ILE A 29 26.13 1.26 -20.68
C ILE A 29 25.19 0.07 -20.48
N ALA A 30 24.47 -0.32 -21.53
CA ALA A 30 23.54 -1.43 -21.51
C ALA A 30 24.24 -2.79 -21.34
N ARG A 31 23.52 -3.82 -20.90
CA ARG A 31 24.06 -5.18 -21.00
C ARG A 31 24.07 -5.62 -22.47
N PRO A 32 24.93 -6.59 -22.84
CA PRO A 32 25.02 -7.06 -24.22
C PRO A 32 23.66 -7.49 -24.78
N GLY A 33 23.27 -6.91 -25.92
CA GLY A 33 22.01 -7.21 -26.60
C GLY A 33 20.76 -6.48 -26.09
N GLU A 34 20.88 -5.55 -25.13
CA GLU A 34 19.72 -4.81 -24.59
C GLU A 34 19.39 -3.50 -25.33
N VAL A 35 20.19 -3.13 -26.34
CA VAL A 35 19.94 -2.00 -27.25
C VAL A 35 19.38 -2.52 -28.57
N GLY A 36 18.15 -2.15 -28.90
CA GLY A 36 17.44 -2.60 -30.09
C GLY A 36 17.55 -1.66 -31.29
N GLU A 37 16.49 -1.65 -32.10
CA GLU A 37 16.41 -0.85 -33.33
C GLU A 37 16.44 0.65 -33.05
N HIS A 38 16.92 1.42 -34.04
CA HIS A 38 16.87 2.89 -33.99
C HIS A 38 15.43 3.35 -34.26
N LEU A 39 14.84 4.05 -33.30
CA LEU A 39 13.45 4.49 -33.33
C LEU A 39 13.27 5.87 -33.96
N GLY A 40 14.37 6.54 -34.32
CA GLY A 40 14.38 7.90 -34.84
C GLY A 40 15.15 8.87 -33.94
N PHE A 41 15.00 10.16 -34.19
CA PHE A 41 15.70 11.21 -33.46
C PHE A 41 14.84 12.45 -33.31
N GLU A 42 15.15 13.28 -32.31
CA GLU A 42 14.54 14.59 -32.09
C GLU A 42 15.62 15.66 -31.97
N SER A 43 15.35 16.88 -32.47
CA SER A 43 16.26 18.01 -32.32
C SER A 43 15.90 18.81 -31.07
N GLU A 44 16.83 18.85 -30.12
CA GLU A 44 16.64 19.52 -28.83
C GLU A 44 17.25 20.93 -28.79
N GLY A 45 18.15 21.24 -29.73
CA GLY A 45 18.81 22.53 -29.80
C GLY A 45 19.66 22.72 -31.04
N GLU A 46 20.34 23.87 -31.13
CA GLU A 46 21.29 24.13 -32.22
C GLU A 46 22.43 23.12 -32.16
N ARG A 47 22.53 22.24 -33.17
CA ARG A 47 23.53 21.16 -33.24
C ARG A 47 23.46 20.17 -32.08
N VAL A 48 22.26 19.97 -31.52
CA VAL A 48 21.98 18.97 -30.51
C VAL A 48 20.81 18.10 -30.98
N VAL A 49 21.03 16.79 -31.02
CA VAL A 49 20.06 15.79 -31.48
C VAL A 49 20.06 14.61 -30.52
N THR A 50 18.88 14.13 -30.14
CA THR A 50 18.73 12.93 -29.32
C THR A 50 18.27 11.77 -30.20
N HIS A 51 19.08 10.72 -30.27
CA HIS A 51 18.72 9.48 -30.95
C HIS A 51 18.02 8.55 -29.96
N TYR A 52 16.94 7.92 -30.41
CA TYR A 52 16.21 6.93 -29.62
C TYR A 52 16.45 5.52 -30.14
N PHE A 53 16.66 4.57 -29.24
CA PHE A 53 16.75 3.14 -29.56
C PHE A 53 15.80 2.34 -28.68
N ALA A 54 15.26 1.23 -29.18
CA ALA A 54 14.42 0.34 -28.38
C ALA A 54 15.23 -0.22 -27.20
N CYS A 55 14.62 -0.30 -26.01
CA CYS A 55 15.16 -1.06 -24.91
C CYS A 55 14.64 -2.51 -24.99
N LEU A 56 15.54 -3.49 -25.01
CA LEU A 56 15.20 -4.91 -25.06
C LEU A 56 15.27 -5.60 -23.69
N ASP A 57 15.65 -4.86 -22.63
CA ASP A 57 15.58 -5.35 -21.25
C ASP A 57 14.11 -5.52 -20.83
N ARG A 58 13.76 -6.73 -20.40
CA ARG A 58 12.41 -7.10 -19.94
C ARG A 58 11.98 -6.32 -18.69
N ALA A 59 12.94 -5.83 -17.89
CA ALA A 59 12.66 -4.99 -16.72
C ALA A 59 12.15 -3.58 -17.12
N TYR A 60 12.42 -3.13 -18.34
CA TYR A 60 12.12 -1.78 -18.82
C TYR A 60 11.18 -1.78 -20.03
N ARG A 61 10.08 -2.55 -19.94
CA ARG A 61 9.07 -2.62 -21.00
C ARG A 61 8.54 -1.22 -21.36
N GLY A 62 8.59 -0.89 -22.65
CA GLY A 62 8.11 0.39 -23.18
C GLY A 62 9.09 1.56 -22.98
N TRP A 63 10.25 1.33 -22.37
CA TRP A 63 11.33 2.32 -22.27
C TRP A 63 12.19 2.32 -23.54
N ARG A 64 12.92 3.40 -23.72
CA ARG A 64 13.81 3.62 -24.87
C ARG A 64 15.11 4.25 -24.40
N TRP A 65 16.22 3.82 -25.00
CA TRP A 65 17.50 4.49 -24.85
C TRP A 65 17.42 5.84 -25.56
N ALA A 66 17.85 6.90 -24.88
CA ALA A 66 17.94 8.25 -25.40
C ALA A 66 19.41 8.68 -25.34
N VAL A 67 19.99 8.95 -26.51
CA VAL A 67 21.41 9.31 -26.62
C VAL A 67 21.51 10.67 -27.28
N THR A 68 21.85 11.66 -26.48
CA THR A 68 22.00 13.04 -26.94
C THR A 68 23.40 13.23 -27.49
N VAL A 69 23.48 13.59 -28.77
CA VAL A 69 24.72 13.95 -29.45
C VAL A 69 24.75 15.44 -29.76
N ALA A 70 25.94 16.01 -29.69
CA ALA A 70 26.17 17.42 -29.94
C ALA A 70 27.38 17.64 -30.83
N ARG A 71 27.34 18.70 -31.64
CA ARG A 71 28.49 19.15 -32.43
C ARG A 71 28.90 20.55 -32.00
N ALA A 72 30.02 20.65 -31.29
CA ALA A 72 30.55 21.90 -30.79
C ALA A 72 30.80 22.93 -31.92
N SER A 73 30.78 24.21 -31.57
CA SER A 73 30.99 25.28 -32.57
C SER A 73 32.34 25.14 -33.27
N ARG A 74 32.34 25.24 -34.60
CA ARG A 74 33.50 25.05 -35.49
C ARG A 74 34.10 23.64 -35.48
N ALA A 75 33.55 22.70 -34.70
CA ALA A 75 33.95 21.31 -34.74
C ALA A 75 33.37 20.59 -35.97
N ARG A 76 34.15 19.66 -36.51
CA ARG A 76 33.74 18.77 -37.60
C ARG A 76 33.16 17.45 -37.09
N ASN A 77 33.52 17.06 -35.87
CA ASN A 77 33.13 15.79 -35.27
C ASN A 77 31.93 15.97 -34.34
N VAL A 78 31.04 14.99 -34.34
CA VAL A 78 29.93 14.86 -33.39
C VAL A 78 30.43 14.12 -32.14
N THR A 79 30.01 14.56 -30.97
CA THR A 79 30.35 13.96 -29.67
C THR A 79 29.07 13.58 -28.93
N VAL A 80 29.14 12.55 -28.09
CA VAL A 80 28.04 12.16 -27.20
C VAL A 80 28.05 13.07 -25.97
N SER A 81 26.89 13.65 -25.64
CA SER A 81 26.72 14.50 -24.46
C SER A 81 26.23 13.68 -23.27
N GLU A 82 25.21 12.85 -23.48
CA GLU A 82 24.62 12.01 -22.43
C GLU A 82 23.97 10.77 -23.04
N THR A 83 23.72 9.79 -22.18
CA THR A 83 22.98 8.58 -22.50
C THR A 83 22.10 8.24 -21.31
N ALA A 84 20.81 8.14 -21.54
CA ALA A 84 19.81 7.87 -20.52
C ALA A 84 18.84 6.81 -21.01
N LEU A 85 18.22 6.10 -20.06
CA LEU A 85 17.07 5.25 -20.32
C LEU A 85 15.83 6.04 -19.92
N LEU A 86 14.95 6.33 -20.89
CA LEU A 86 13.78 7.18 -20.68
C LEU A 86 12.48 6.40 -20.94
N PRO A 87 11.39 6.70 -20.21
CA PRO A 87 10.11 6.07 -20.45
C PRO A 87 9.56 6.50 -21.82
N GLY A 88 9.14 5.52 -22.63
CA GLY A 88 8.36 5.74 -23.83
C GLY A 88 6.85 5.81 -23.53
N ALA A 89 6.03 5.89 -24.57
CA ALA A 89 4.57 6.01 -24.45
C ALA A 89 3.93 4.78 -23.75
N ASP A 90 4.55 3.62 -23.90
CA ASP A 90 4.07 2.35 -23.35
C ASP A 90 4.81 1.95 -22.06
N ALA A 91 5.63 2.85 -21.49
CA ALA A 91 6.38 2.57 -20.29
C ALA A 91 5.47 2.50 -19.06
N LEU A 92 5.67 1.47 -18.24
CA LEU A 92 5.04 1.41 -16.92
C LEU A 92 5.72 2.43 -16.00
N LEU A 93 5.00 3.49 -15.65
CA LEU A 93 5.46 4.53 -14.74
C LEU A 93 4.99 4.24 -13.31
N PRO A 94 5.76 4.65 -12.29
CA PRO A 94 5.27 4.62 -10.91
C PRO A 94 4.04 5.53 -10.76
N PRO A 95 3.17 5.25 -9.77
CA PRO A 95 2.09 6.18 -9.43
C PRO A 95 2.66 7.55 -9.05
N ALA A 96 1.81 8.57 -9.10
CA ALA A 96 2.18 9.89 -8.64
C ALA A 96 2.66 9.83 -7.18
N TRP A 97 3.72 10.57 -6.88
CA TRP A 97 4.21 10.69 -5.51
C TRP A 97 3.15 11.37 -4.64
N VAL A 98 2.93 10.82 -3.44
CA VAL A 98 1.97 11.32 -2.46
C VAL A 98 2.71 11.68 -1.16
N PRO A 99 2.41 12.84 -0.52
CA PRO A 99 3.00 13.21 0.76
C PRO A 99 2.89 12.11 1.82
N TRP A 100 3.87 12.00 2.71
CA TRP A 100 3.87 10.96 3.76
C TRP A 100 2.62 11.01 4.62
N SER A 101 2.12 12.20 4.96
CA SER A 101 0.95 12.41 5.81
C SER A 101 -0.34 11.88 5.18
N GLU A 102 -0.40 11.85 3.85
CA GLU A 102 -1.53 11.32 3.08
C GLU A 102 -1.42 9.79 2.85
N ARG A 103 -0.28 9.18 3.22
CA ARG A 103 -0.06 7.74 3.15
C ARG A 103 -0.36 7.02 4.48
N LEU A 104 -0.67 7.76 5.55
CA LEU A 104 -0.90 7.20 6.87
C LEU A 104 -2.16 6.33 6.91
N LEU A 105 -1.99 5.12 7.44
CA LEU A 105 -3.06 4.18 7.75
C LEU A 105 -3.30 4.10 9.26
N PRO A 106 -4.48 3.64 9.69
CA PRO A 106 -4.73 3.34 11.09
C PRO A 106 -3.68 2.34 11.62
N GLY A 107 -2.99 2.72 12.71
CA GLY A 107 -1.94 1.89 13.33
C GLY A 107 -0.51 2.26 12.93
N ASP A 108 -0.30 3.16 11.97
CA ASP A 108 1.05 3.55 11.53
C ASP A 108 1.83 4.40 12.56
N LEU A 109 1.14 4.99 13.54
CA LEU A 109 1.78 5.84 14.55
C LEU A 109 2.39 4.98 15.67
N GLY A 110 3.69 5.17 15.91
CA GLY A 110 4.45 4.53 16.98
C GLY A 110 4.77 5.46 18.15
N VAL A 111 5.65 4.97 19.03
CA VAL A 111 6.10 5.71 20.22
C VAL A 111 6.95 6.91 19.79
N GLY A 112 6.51 8.12 20.16
CA GLY A 112 7.22 9.37 19.87
C GLY A 112 6.78 10.06 18.58
N ASP A 113 5.94 9.42 17.76
CA ASP A 113 5.38 10.06 16.58
C ASP A 113 4.36 11.12 16.96
N LEU A 114 4.45 12.27 16.29
CA LEU A 114 3.46 13.33 16.38
C LEU A 114 2.77 13.45 15.03
N LEU A 115 1.43 13.38 15.05
CA LEU A 115 0.60 13.69 13.90
C LEU A 115 -0.06 15.05 14.10
N PRO A 116 0.50 16.14 13.52
CA PRO A 116 -0.10 17.46 13.64
C PRO A 116 -1.48 17.46 13.00
N THR A 117 -2.45 18.01 13.72
CA THR A 117 -3.80 18.18 13.18
C THR A 117 -3.87 19.47 12.38
N SER A 118 -4.48 19.41 11.19
CA SER A 118 -4.74 20.60 10.38
C SER A 118 -5.60 21.62 11.15
N GLU A 119 -5.47 22.91 10.83
CA GLU A 119 -6.38 23.93 11.36
C GLU A 119 -7.81 23.74 10.85
N ASP A 120 -7.95 23.28 9.61
CA ASP A 120 -9.23 23.06 8.92
C ASP A 120 -9.73 21.61 8.99
N ASP A 121 -9.34 20.84 10.03
CA ASP A 121 -9.81 19.46 10.19
C ASP A 121 -11.31 19.42 10.54
N ASP A 122 -12.12 18.99 9.57
CA ASP A 122 -13.59 18.93 9.67
C ASP A 122 -14.11 17.98 10.76
N ARG A 123 -13.26 17.07 11.26
CA ARG A 123 -13.60 16.18 12.38
C ARG A 123 -13.58 16.91 13.72
N LEU A 124 -13.03 18.12 13.77
CA LEU A 124 -12.91 18.89 14.99
C LEU A 124 -13.72 20.19 14.92
N ALA A 125 -14.23 20.62 16.06
CA ALA A 125 -14.87 21.91 16.25
C ALA A 125 -14.22 22.63 17.45
N PRO A 126 -14.25 23.97 17.52
CA PRO A 126 -13.78 24.69 18.70
C PRO A 126 -14.55 24.27 19.96
N GLY A 127 -13.87 24.14 21.10
CA GLY A 127 -14.51 23.64 22.32
C GLY A 127 -15.70 24.47 22.83
N TYR A 128 -15.68 25.77 22.58
CA TYR A 128 -16.75 26.68 22.99
C TYR A 128 -18.00 26.60 22.11
N THR A 129 -17.94 25.92 20.95
CA THR A 129 -19.12 25.74 20.07
C THR A 129 -19.96 24.52 20.47
N VAL A 130 -19.58 23.81 21.53
CA VAL A 130 -20.37 22.70 22.09
C VAL A 130 -21.54 23.29 22.87
N THR A 131 -22.73 23.24 22.29
CA THR A 131 -23.97 23.73 22.90
C THR A 131 -24.99 22.61 23.12
N ASP A 132 -24.59 21.35 22.90
CA ASP A 132 -25.49 20.20 22.90
C ASP A 132 -25.42 19.44 24.24
N ASP A 133 -26.56 18.91 24.68
CA ASP A 133 -26.74 18.17 25.95
C ASP A 133 -26.02 16.80 25.95
N ASP A 134 -25.42 16.43 24.81
CA ASP A 134 -24.61 15.23 24.59
C ASP A 134 -23.23 15.24 25.25
N SER A 135 -22.82 16.36 25.85
CA SER A 135 -21.52 16.48 26.52
C SER A 135 -21.60 16.06 27.99
N ASP A 136 -20.62 15.29 28.44
CA ASP A 136 -20.44 14.98 29.86
C ASP A 136 -20.38 16.30 30.66
N GLN A 137 -21.45 16.63 31.38
CA GLN A 137 -21.50 17.80 32.29
C GLN A 137 -20.48 17.71 33.43
N GLN A 138 -19.68 16.64 33.50
CA GLN A 138 -18.63 16.43 34.51
C GLN A 138 -17.39 17.33 34.34
N MET A 139 -17.27 18.12 33.26
CA MET A 139 -16.16 19.08 33.12
C MET A 139 -16.66 20.51 33.32
N ILE A 140 -16.29 21.09 34.46
CA ILE A 140 -16.47 22.49 34.90
C ILE A 140 -16.44 23.45 33.70
N PHE A 141 -17.62 23.77 33.17
CA PHE A 141 -17.82 24.77 32.11
C PHE A 141 -17.84 26.19 32.69
N GLU A 142 -17.45 26.36 33.96
CA GLU A 142 -17.76 27.54 34.75
C GLU A 142 -17.02 28.80 34.28
N TYR A 143 -15.96 28.67 33.45
CA TYR A 143 -15.23 29.82 32.90
C TYR A 143 -14.60 29.60 31.50
N GLY A 144 -15.16 28.72 30.65
CA GLY A 144 -14.65 28.54 29.27
C GLY A 144 -13.27 27.87 29.18
N LEU A 145 -12.86 27.11 30.20
CA LEU A 145 -11.56 26.42 30.31
C LEU A 145 -11.62 24.95 29.83
N GLY A 146 -12.51 24.64 28.89
CA GLY A 146 -12.65 23.30 28.31
C GLY A 146 -11.51 22.91 27.36
N ARG A 147 -11.68 21.80 26.63
CA ARG A 147 -10.75 21.42 25.55
C ARG A 147 -10.74 22.48 24.46
N ALA A 148 -9.58 22.83 23.90
CA ALA A 148 -9.49 23.81 22.81
C ALA A 148 -10.27 23.37 21.56
N ARG A 149 -10.27 22.06 21.27
CA ARG A 149 -11.05 21.44 20.20
C ARG A 149 -11.76 20.20 20.74
N VAL A 150 -12.94 19.93 20.20
CA VAL A 150 -13.77 18.75 20.49
C VAL A 150 -14.15 18.06 19.18
N LEU A 151 -14.70 16.86 19.26
CA LEU A 151 -15.20 16.14 18.09
C LEU A 151 -16.42 16.88 17.50
N SER A 152 -16.36 17.23 16.22
CA SER A 152 -17.49 17.83 15.49
C SER A 152 -18.59 16.79 15.24
N ALA A 153 -19.75 17.23 14.74
CA ALA A 153 -20.80 16.31 14.29
C ALA A 153 -20.28 15.37 13.17
N VAL A 154 -19.54 15.92 12.20
CA VAL A 154 -18.90 15.13 11.12
C VAL A 154 -17.90 14.13 11.69
N GLY A 155 -17.12 14.53 12.70
CA GLY A 155 -16.18 13.65 13.38
C GLY A 155 -16.88 12.49 14.09
N ARG A 156 -18.02 12.76 14.76
CA ARG A 156 -18.85 11.74 15.41
C ARG A 156 -19.43 10.77 14.39
N ASP A 157 -20.06 11.27 13.34
CA ASP A 157 -20.67 10.44 12.29
C ASP A 157 -19.63 9.53 11.62
N ARG A 158 -18.45 10.06 11.31
CA ARG A 158 -17.34 9.27 10.76
C ARG A 158 -16.82 8.22 11.73
N ALA A 159 -16.82 8.48 13.04
CA ALA A 159 -16.44 7.49 14.05
C ALA A 159 -17.48 6.37 14.14
N VAL A 160 -18.76 6.73 14.26
CA VAL A 160 -19.90 5.81 14.29
C VAL A 160 -19.90 4.88 13.08
N HIS A 161 -19.77 5.44 11.88
CA HIS A 161 -19.71 4.64 10.65
C HIS A 161 -18.55 3.64 10.66
N ARG A 162 -17.35 4.05 11.07
CA ARG A 162 -16.19 3.15 11.12
C ARG A 162 -16.35 2.06 12.18
N TRP A 163 -16.86 2.39 13.36
CA TRP A 163 -17.03 1.41 14.44
C TRP A 163 -18.11 0.39 14.11
N HIS A 164 -19.25 0.85 13.58
CA HIS A 164 -20.35 -0.04 13.21
C HIS A 164 -20.04 -0.92 12.00
N ALA A 165 -19.26 -0.43 11.03
CA ALA A 165 -18.86 -1.22 9.87
C ALA A 165 -17.61 -2.09 10.13
N GLY A 166 -16.93 -1.90 11.25
CA GLY A 166 -15.70 -2.60 11.60
C GLY A 166 -15.95 -3.93 12.34
N ASP A 167 -14.87 -4.49 12.87
CA ASP A 167 -14.89 -5.83 13.50
C ASP A 167 -15.77 -5.90 14.77
N SER A 168 -15.90 -4.77 15.47
CA SER A 168 -16.78 -4.61 16.63
C SER A 168 -18.20 -4.15 16.27
N GLY A 169 -18.57 -4.30 14.98
CA GLY A 169 -19.88 -4.07 14.40
C GLY A 169 -20.79 -5.31 14.41
N PRO A 170 -22.09 -5.16 14.09
CA PRO A 170 -23.06 -6.26 14.15
C PRO A 170 -23.01 -7.22 12.95
N HIS A 171 -22.28 -6.89 11.90
CA HIS A 171 -22.29 -7.61 10.62
C HIS A 171 -21.10 -8.56 10.42
N THR A 172 -20.39 -8.88 11.51
CA THR A 172 -19.29 -9.84 11.44
C THR A 172 -19.78 -11.28 11.60
N PRO A 173 -19.05 -12.28 11.07
CA PRO A 173 -19.36 -13.68 11.33
C PRO A 173 -19.42 -14.03 12.82
N LEU A 174 -18.56 -13.40 13.64
CA LEU A 174 -18.56 -13.55 15.09
C LEU A 174 -19.86 -13.00 15.72
N ALA A 175 -20.27 -11.79 15.33
CA ALA A 175 -21.51 -11.19 15.80
C ALA A 175 -22.75 -12.02 15.43
N HIS A 176 -22.77 -12.60 14.23
CA HIS A 176 -23.86 -13.49 13.81
C HIS A 176 -23.89 -14.84 14.53
N ALA A 177 -22.72 -15.38 14.92
CA ALA A 177 -22.62 -16.63 15.65
C ALA A 177 -22.81 -16.47 17.17
N ALA A 178 -22.71 -15.24 17.68
CA ALA A 178 -22.82 -14.96 19.10
C ALA A 178 -24.24 -15.28 19.63
N PRO A 179 -24.36 -15.81 20.86
CA PRO A 179 -25.65 -16.21 21.42
C PRO A 179 -26.56 -15.03 21.79
N ALA A 180 -25.98 -13.84 21.97
CA ALA A 180 -26.68 -12.62 22.35
C ALA A 180 -25.84 -11.38 22.01
N GLN A 181 -26.49 -10.22 22.02
CA GLN A 181 -25.93 -8.94 21.64
C GLN A 181 -25.40 -8.16 22.84
N CYS A 182 -24.46 -7.25 22.63
CA CYS A 182 -23.84 -6.43 23.67
C CYS A 182 -24.86 -5.61 24.47
N SER A 183 -25.97 -5.17 23.88
CA SER A 183 -27.04 -4.40 24.54
C SER A 183 -27.67 -5.12 25.72
N THR A 184 -27.59 -6.46 25.78
CA THR A 184 -28.10 -7.29 26.87
C THR A 184 -27.00 -7.86 27.77
N CYS A 185 -25.73 -7.55 27.49
CA CYS A 185 -24.59 -8.12 28.20
C CYS A 185 -24.27 -7.32 29.46
N GLY A 186 -24.07 -8.00 30.59
CA GLY A 186 -23.64 -7.38 31.85
C GLY A 186 -22.23 -6.78 31.82
N PHE A 187 -21.38 -7.18 30.86
CA PHE A 187 -20.05 -6.61 30.64
C PHE A 187 -20.04 -5.38 29.70
N TYR A 188 -21.20 -4.98 29.18
CA TYR A 188 -21.32 -3.82 28.30
C TYR A 188 -21.36 -2.53 29.12
N TRP A 189 -20.30 -1.73 29.03
CA TRP A 189 -20.23 -0.42 29.66
C TRP A 189 -20.66 0.66 28.66
N PRO A 190 -21.87 1.25 28.76
CA PRO A 190 -22.34 2.22 27.78
C PRO A 190 -21.48 3.49 27.74
N LEU A 191 -21.29 4.07 26.55
CA LEU A 191 -20.67 5.38 26.40
C LEU A 191 -21.55 6.49 27.00
N ALA A 192 -20.98 7.68 27.20
CA ALA A 192 -21.71 8.88 27.62
C ALA A 192 -22.37 9.61 26.43
N GLY A 193 -23.31 10.51 26.72
CA GLY A 193 -24.00 11.35 25.73
C GLY A 193 -24.87 10.56 24.74
N SER A 194 -25.13 11.11 23.56
CA SER A 194 -25.94 10.48 22.51
C SER A 194 -25.44 9.12 22.03
N LEU A 195 -24.12 8.88 22.09
CA LEU A 195 -23.55 7.60 21.65
C LEU A 195 -23.93 6.43 22.57
N ARG A 196 -24.39 6.72 23.80
CA ARG A 196 -24.85 5.73 24.78
C ARG A 196 -25.85 4.71 24.22
N LEU A 197 -26.70 5.15 23.30
CA LEU A 197 -27.78 4.33 22.75
C LEU A 197 -27.28 3.24 21.79
N GLY A 198 -26.14 3.46 21.13
CA GLY A 198 -25.65 2.56 20.08
C GLY A 198 -24.27 1.97 20.33
N PHE A 199 -23.50 2.49 21.29
CA PHE A 199 -22.11 2.08 21.52
C PHE A 199 -21.73 2.05 23.01
N GLY A 200 -20.82 1.13 23.33
CA GLY A 200 -20.25 0.94 24.66
C GLY A 200 -18.85 0.34 24.56
N VAL A 201 -18.26 0.05 25.71
CA VAL A 201 -16.97 -0.64 25.83
C VAL A 201 -17.22 -2.04 26.38
N CYS A 202 -16.57 -3.05 25.80
CA CYS A 202 -16.57 -4.38 26.39
C CYS A 202 -15.59 -4.41 27.57
N ALA A 203 -16.06 -4.85 28.74
CA ALA A 203 -15.26 -4.97 29.95
C ALA A 203 -15.01 -6.43 30.38
N ASN A 204 -15.17 -7.38 29.44
CA ASN A 204 -14.91 -8.79 29.69
C ASN A 204 -13.49 -9.14 29.25
N GLU A 205 -12.58 -9.37 30.21
CA GLU A 205 -11.17 -9.71 29.96
C GLU A 205 -10.96 -10.95 29.07
N PHE A 206 -11.96 -11.84 28.99
CA PHE A 206 -11.92 -13.04 28.16
C PHE A 206 -12.51 -12.84 26.76
N ALA A 207 -13.15 -11.70 26.49
CA ALA A 207 -13.67 -11.38 25.19
C ALA A 207 -12.55 -10.86 24.26
N PRO A 208 -12.62 -11.15 22.94
CA PRO A 208 -11.66 -10.62 21.97
C PRO A 208 -11.70 -9.07 21.85
N ASP A 209 -12.78 -8.46 22.33
CA ASP A 209 -13.05 -7.02 22.27
C ASP A 209 -12.84 -6.29 23.61
N ASP A 210 -12.23 -6.93 24.61
CA ASP A 210 -11.94 -6.26 25.89
C ASP A 210 -11.25 -4.90 25.69
N GLY A 211 -11.76 -3.88 26.37
CA GLY A 211 -11.26 -2.51 26.28
C GLY A 211 -11.54 -1.79 24.95
N LYS A 212 -12.26 -2.40 24.00
CA LYS A 212 -12.62 -1.78 22.71
C LYS A 212 -14.05 -1.24 22.72
N VAL A 213 -14.29 -0.26 21.86
CA VAL A 213 -15.64 0.23 21.57
C VAL A 213 -16.37 -0.81 20.72
N VAL A 214 -17.53 -1.25 21.17
CA VAL A 214 -18.42 -2.19 20.50
C VAL A 214 -19.78 -1.54 20.23
N SER A 215 -20.39 -1.89 19.10
CA SER A 215 -21.79 -1.53 18.83
C SER A 215 -22.74 -2.31 19.76
N ALA A 216 -23.89 -1.72 20.08
CA ALA A 216 -24.87 -2.33 20.98
C ALA A 216 -25.43 -3.66 20.44
N ASP A 217 -25.48 -3.81 19.12
CA ASP A 217 -25.93 -5.01 18.41
C ASP A 217 -24.78 -5.95 17.99
N HIS A 218 -23.54 -5.66 18.38
CA HIS A 218 -22.41 -6.59 18.25
C HIS A 218 -22.56 -7.81 19.15
N GLY A 219 -21.86 -8.90 18.84
CA GLY A 219 -21.74 -10.06 19.70
C GLY A 219 -20.33 -10.67 19.61
N CYS A 220 -19.68 -10.86 20.76
CA CYS A 220 -18.31 -11.37 20.84
C CYS A 220 -18.22 -12.86 21.21
N GLY A 221 -19.35 -13.52 21.49
CA GLY A 221 -19.42 -14.91 21.96
C GLY A 221 -19.20 -15.10 23.47
N ALA A 222 -18.53 -14.16 24.15
CA ALA A 222 -18.29 -14.18 25.59
C ALA A 222 -19.34 -13.36 26.38
N HIS A 223 -20.63 -13.60 26.11
CA HIS A 223 -21.73 -12.90 26.76
C HIS A 223 -21.82 -13.23 28.26
N SER A 224 -22.26 -12.29 29.10
CA SER A 224 -22.38 -12.51 30.57
C SER A 224 -23.35 -13.64 30.95
N GLU A 225 -24.30 -13.91 30.06
CA GLU A 225 -25.27 -14.99 30.19
C GLU A 225 -24.99 -16.15 29.22
N ALA A 226 -23.77 -16.22 28.66
CA ALA A 226 -23.38 -17.35 27.84
C ALA A 226 -23.36 -18.62 28.70
N VAL A 227 -24.43 -19.41 28.60
CA VAL A 227 -24.48 -20.73 29.23
C VAL A 227 -23.71 -21.68 28.33
N ALA A 228 -22.74 -22.40 28.92
CA ALA A 228 -22.14 -23.55 28.27
C ALA A 228 -23.24 -24.58 28.00
N THR A 229 -23.82 -24.51 26.80
CA THR A 229 -24.58 -25.63 26.30
C THR A 229 -23.53 -26.72 26.11
N ALA A 230 -23.58 -27.79 26.90
CA ALA A 230 -22.72 -28.95 26.68
C ALA A 230 -22.74 -29.22 25.17
N PRO A 231 -21.59 -29.29 24.47
CA PRO A 231 -21.61 -29.35 23.04
C PRO A 231 -22.43 -30.57 22.67
N GLY A 232 -23.62 -30.36 22.10
CA GLY A 232 -24.17 -31.30 21.15
C GLY A 232 -23.11 -31.31 20.07
N GLY A 233 -22.21 -32.30 20.15
CA GLY A 233 -20.94 -32.27 19.46
C GLY A 233 -21.17 -31.76 18.05
N ALA A 234 -20.57 -30.62 17.72
CA ALA A 234 -20.30 -30.38 16.32
C ALA A 234 -19.50 -31.62 15.92
N GLU A 235 -20.13 -32.51 15.14
CA GLU A 235 -19.44 -33.66 14.60
C GLU A 235 -18.30 -33.04 13.81
N HIS A 236 -17.11 -33.03 14.41
CA HIS A 236 -15.90 -32.77 13.68
C HIS A 236 -15.92 -33.82 12.59
N ALA A 237 -16.20 -33.39 11.36
CA ALA A 237 -16.17 -34.28 10.21
C ALA A 237 -14.80 -34.96 10.27
N VAL A 238 -14.82 -36.29 10.47
CA VAL A 238 -13.59 -37.06 10.59
C VAL A 238 -12.81 -36.77 9.31
N PRO A 239 -11.56 -36.29 9.38
CA PRO A 239 -10.79 -36.01 8.18
C PRO A 239 -10.77 -37.27 7.34
N ILE A 240 -11.18 -37.15 6.07
CA ILE A 240 -11.09 -38.24 5.11
C ILE A 240 -9.60 -38.38 4.79
N LEU A 241 -8.94 -39.29 5.49
CA LEU A 241 -7.57 -39.72 5.20
C LEU A 241 -7.62 -40.73 4.06
N ASP A 242 -7.28 -40.26 2.85
CA ASP A 242 -7.10 -41.15 1.69
C ASP A 242 -5.67 -41.68 1.66
N ASP A 243 -5.40 -42.68 2.49
CA ASP A 243 -4.07 -43.32 2.60
C ASP A 243 -3.80 -44.30 1.43
N LEU A 244 -4.75 -44.47 0.51
CA LEU A 244 -4.68 -45.42 -0.62
C LEU A 244 -4.71 -44.72 -1.99
N GLY A 245 -5.10 -43.45 -2.04
CA GLY A 245 -5.01 -42.60 -3.21
C GLY A 245 -3.57 -42.22 -3.51
N TYR A 246 -3.16 -42.38 -4.75
CA TYR A 246 -1.90 -41.85 -5.27
C TYR A 246 -2.20 -40.98 -6.48
N ASP A 247 -1.59 -39.79 -6.51
CA ASP A 247 -1.65 -38.94 -7.68
C ASP A 247 -0.72 -39.51 -8.76
N LEU A 248 -1.30 -39.87 -9.91
CA LEU A 248 -0.54 -40.29 -11.08
C LEU A 248 0.16 -39.08 -11.69
N MET A 249 1.44 -38.88 -11.36
CA MET A 249 2.29 -37.97 -12.11
C MET A 249 2.66 -38.62 -13.44
N GLU A 250 2.34 -37.96 -14.56
CA GLU A 250 2.79 -38.42 -15.87
C GLU A 250 4.33 -38.40 -15.94
N GLU A 251 4.95 -39.57 -16.14
CA GLU A 251 6.40 -39.70 -16.35
C GLU A 251 6.79 -39.12 -17.73
N GLY A 252 7.04 -37.81 -17.75
CA GLY A 252 8.02 -37.10 -18.57
C GLY A 252 8.00 -37.23 -20.10
N VAL A 253 7.87 -36.08 -20.78
CA VAL A 253 8.74 -35.77 -21.92
C VAL A 253 9.89 -34.92 -21.38
N PRO A 254 11.17 -35.26 -21.62
CA PRO A 254 12.29 -34.47 -21.11
C PRO A 254 12.40 -33.17 -21.90
N GLU A 255 11.97 -32.05 -21.32
CA GLU A 255 12.52 -30.75 -21.73
C GLU A 255 13.81 -30.50 -20.95
N ALA A 256 14.86 -30.26 -21.71
CA ALA A 256 16.21 -30.07 -21.22
C ALA A 256 16.34 -28.79 -20.38
N GLY A 257 17.10 -28.90 -19.28
CA GLY A 257 17.73 -27.78 -18.58
C GLY A 257 17.30 -27.64 -17.13
N SER A 258 18.16 -27.43 -16.14
CA SER A 258 19.61 -27.54 -16.03
C SER A 258 19.90 -27.47 -14.54
N VAL A 259 20.70 -28.37 -13.99
CA VAL A 259 21.57 -28.03 -12.86
C VAL A 259 22.81 -28.90 -12.92
N VAL A 260 23.92 -28.22 -13.21
CA VAL A 260 25.29 -28.71 -13.22
C VAL A 260 25.64 -29.31 -11.86
N ALA A 261 26.03 -30.59 -11.86
CA ALA A 261 26.65 -31.23 -10.71
C ALA A 261 28.08 -30.72 -10.56
N SER A 262 28.36 -29.99 -9.48
CA SER A 262 29.72 -29.84 -8.96
C SER A 262 29.97 -30.97 -7.97
N ASN A 263 30.78 -31.96 -8.38
CA ASN A 263 31.33 -32.95 -7.46
C ASN A 263 32.35 -32.28 -6.52
N GLY A 264 32.19 -32.52 -5.22
CA GLY A 264 33.17 -32.27 -4.17
C GLY A 264 32.79 -33.08 -2.94
N GLU A 265 33.53 -34.16 -2.71
CA GLU A 265 33.36 -35.11 -1.62
C GLU A 265 33.69 -34.52 -0.24
N ASP A 266 33.11 -35.20 0.76
CA ASP A 266 33.60 -35.45 2.12
C ASP A 266 33.29 -34.45 3.24
N GLY A 267 32.89 -35.00 4.39
CA GLY A 267 32.67 -34.27 5.64
C GLY A 267 31.39 -34.65 6.39
N SER A 268 31.38 -35.82 7.01
CA SER A 268 30.44 -36.18 8.08
C SER A 268 30.56 -35.22 9.26
N GLU A 269 29.47 -34.64 9.77
CA GLU A 269 29.36 -34.24 11.18
C GLU A 269 27.89 -34.08 11.65
N PRO A 270 27.53 -34.55 12.87
CA PRO A 270 26.17 -34.56 13.38
C PRO A 270 25.83 -33.25 14.10
N LEU A 271 24.67 -32.66 13.78
CA LEU A 271 24.16 -31.48 14.50
C LEU A 271 23.63 -31.89 15.88
N GLY A 272 24.43 -31.60 16.91
CA GLY A 272 23.98 -31.55 18.29
C GLY A 272 23.17 -30.29 18.56
N HIS A 273 22.04 -30.45 19.24
CA HIS A 273 21.31 -29.34 19.85
C HIS A 273 21.89 -29.06 21.24
N SER A 274 22.17 -27.79 21.51
CA SER A 274 22.07 -27.17 22.83
C SER A 274 21.39 -25.82 22.65
#